data_AF-A0A537Q769-F1
#
_entry.id   AF-A0A537Q769-F1
#
_cell.length_a   1.000
_cell.length_b   1.000
_cell.length_c   1.000
_cell.angle_alpha   90.00
_cell.angle_beta   90.00
_cell.angle_gamma   90.00
#
_symmetry.space_group_name_H-M   'P 1'
#
loop_
_entity.id
_entity.type
_entity.pdbx_description
1 polymer ?
#
loop_
_entity_poly.entity_id
_entity_poly.type
_entity_poly.pdbx_seq_one_letter_code
_entity_poly.pdbx_strand_id
1 'polypeptide(L)' 'EGQPPDLLHLPVGCAFRERCRFAIDMCAEQTPPLRSVGASHFSACFATETLLSRAKEHAA' A
#
# COMPACT_ATOMS: atom_id res chain seq x y z
N GLU A 1 11.72 11.18 -3.52
CA GLU A 1 11.62 11.11 -5.00
C GLU A 1 10.61 10.05 -5.43
N GLY A 2 9.62 10.41 -6.24
CA GLY A 2 8.64 9.48 -6.79
C GLY A 2 7.73 10.17 -7.81
N GLN A 3 7.72 9.69 -9.04
CA GLN A 3 7.00 10.32 -10.15
C GLN A 3 5.69 9.56 -10.44
N PRO A 4 4.52 10.21 -10.51
CA PRO A 4 3.24 9.54 -10.75
C PRO A 4 3.31 8.56 -11.94
N PRO A 5 2.57 7.43 -11.90
CA PRO A 5 2.59 6.50 -13.02
C PRO A 5 1.93 7.17 -14.24
N ASP A 6 2.29 6.71 -15.43
CA ASP A 6 1.56 7.11 -16.64
C ASP A 6 0.11 6.65 -16.51
N LEU A 7 -0.83 7.60 -16.58
CA LEU A 7 -2.26 7.33 -16.44
C LEU A 7 -2.86 6.67 -17.69
N LEU A 8 -2.19 6.79 -18.85
CA LEU A 8 -2.58 6.09 -20.07
C LEU A 8 -2.14 4.62 -20.06
N HIS A 9 -1.10 4.32 -19.28
CA HIS A 9 -0.51 2.99 -19.16
C HIS A 9 -0.32 2.63 -17.69
N LEU A 10 -1.44 2.49 -16.96
CA LEU A 10 -1.38 2.12 -15.55
C LEU A 10 -0.68 0.77 -15.38
N PRO A 11 0.28 0.67 -14.45
CA PRO A 11 0.93 -0.60 -14.16
C PRO A 11 -0.08 -1.60 -13.61
N VAL A 12 0.13 -2.88 -13.94
CA VAL A 12 -0.62 -3.97 -13.33
C VAL A 12 -0.31 -4.00 -11.82
N GLY A 13 -1.33 -4.30 -11.02
CA GLY A 13 -1.23 -4.36 -9.57
C GLY A 13 -1.32 -3.00 -8.87
N CYS A 14 -0.53 -2.81 -7.82
CA CYS A 14 -0.58 -1.63 -6.97
C CYS A 14 0.07 -0.41 -7.65
N ALA A 15 -0.72 0.64 -7.92
CA ALA A 15 -0.27 1.90 -8.53
C ALA A 15 0.85 2.64 -7.76
N PHE A 16 1.08 2.27 -6.50
CA PHE A 16 2.12 2.83 -5.64
C PHE A 16 3.40 2.00 -5.60
N ARG A 17 3.44 0.80 -6.20
CA ARG A 17 4.56 -0.15 -6.09
C ARG A 17 5.92 0.50 -6.37
N GLU A 18 6.04 1.17 -7.51
CA GLU A 18 7.31 1.76 -7.99
C GLU A 18 7.90 2.83 -7.06
N ARG A 19 7.12 3.37 -6.13
CA ARG A 19 7.56 4.39 -5.16
C ARG A 19 7.37 3.95 -3.69
N CYS A 20 6.89 2.73 -3.46
CA CYS A 20 6.55 2.26 -2.12
C CYS A 20 7.74 1.56 -1.48
N ARG A 21 8.26 2.12 -0.38
CA ARG A 21 9.35 1.51 0.41
C ARG A 21 8.97 0.19 1.12
N PHE A 22 7.69 -0.17 1.06
CA PHE A 22 7.11 -1.38 1.66
C PHE A 22 6.50 -2.30 0.60
N ALA A 23 6.84 -2.11 -0.68
CA ALA A 23 6.38 -2.98 -1.75
C ALA A 23 6.77 -4.43 -1.47
N ILE A 24 5.83 -5.34 -1.74
CA ILE A 24 6.04 -6.80 -1.72
C ILE A 24 5.71 -7.35 -3.10
N ASP A 25 6.04 -8.62 -3.36
CA ASP A 25 5.85 -9.24 -4.69
C ASP A 25 4.40 -9.16 -5.17
N MET A 26 3.44 -9.43 -4.28
CA MET A 26 2.01 -9.35 -4.59
C MET A 26 1.54 -7.97 -5.07
N CYS A 27 2.27 -6.89 -4.76
CA CYS A 27 1.98 -5.55 -5.28
C CYS A 27 2.20 -5.44 -6.80
N ALA A 28 3.00 -6.32 -7.41
CA ALA A 28 3.24 -6.33 -8.86
C ALA A 28 2.10 -7.02 -9.63
N GLU A 29 1.39 -7.92 -8.95
CA GLU A 29 0.46 -8.86 -9.59
C GLU A 29 -0.99 -8.45 -9.37
N GLN A 30 -1.30 -7.84 -8.21
CA GLN A 30 -2.68 -7.63 -7.78
C GLN A 30 -2.88 -6.23 -7.18
N THR A 31 -4.09 -5.69 -7.40
CA THR A 31 -4.54 -4.47 -6.74
C THR A 31 -5.05 -4.83 -5.36
N PRO A 32 -4.54 -4.22 -4.27
CA PRO A 32 -5.00 -4.54 -2.94
C PRO A 32 -6.47 -4.14 -2.73
N PRO A 33 -7.28 -4.98 -2.07
CA PRO A 33 -8.66 -4.64 -1.75
C PRO A 33 -8.71 -3.55 -0.68
N LEU A 34 -9.72 -2.68 -0.77
CA LEU A 34 -9.99 -1.69 0.27
C LEU A 34 -10.52 -2.38 1.54
N ARG A 35 -9.83 -2.19 2.67
CA ARG A 35 -10.18 -2.79 3.96
C ARG A 35 -10.26 -1.72 5.04
N SER A 36 -11.12 -1.91 6.04
CA SER A 36 -11.14 -1.05 7.23
C SER A 36 -9.93 -1.36 8.12
N VAL A 37 -9.29 -0.31 8.66
CA VAL A 37 -8.09 -0.40 9.51
C VAL A 37 -8.23 0.34 10.85
N GLY A 38 -9.44 0.84 11.12
CA GLY A 38 -9.79 1.60 12.32
C GLY A 38 -11.23 2.09 12.22
N ALA A 39 -11.67 2.87 13.20
CA ALA A 39 -13.08 3.27 13.29
C ALA A 39 -13.62 4.01 12.06
N SER A 40 -12.78 4.81 11.39
CA SER A 40 -13.16 5.61 10.21
C SER A 40 -12.09 5.64 9.11
N HIS A 41 -11.10 4.73 9.18
CA HIS A 41 -9.96 4.71 8.26
C HIS A 41 -9.99 3.44 7.41
N PHE A 42 -9.76 3.60 6.11
CA PHE A 42 -9.67 2.50 5.15
C PHE A 42 -8.32 2.52 4.42
N SER A 43 -7.80 1.34 4.12
CA SER A 43 -6.53 1.15 3.41
C SER A 43 -6.67 0.07 2.34
N ALA A 44 -6.12 0.35 1.16
CA ALA A 44 -5.90 -0.62 0.10
C ALA A 44 -4.40 -0.92 0.05
N CYS A 45 -3.89 -1.66 1.04
CA CYS A 45 -2.47 -2.02 1.12
C CYS A 45 -2.29 -3.44 1.66
N PHE A 46 -1.45 -4.25 1.00
CA PHE A 46 -1.14 -5.61 1.44
C PHE A 46 -0.31 -5.67 2.72
N ALA A 47 0.52 -4.65 2.98
CA ALA A 47 1.37 -4.57 4.18
C ALA A 47 0.68 -3.87 5.37
N THR A 48 -0.65 -3.64 5.30
CA THR A 48 -1.41 -2.88 6.30
C THR A 48 -1.17 -3.39 7.72
N GLU A 49 -1.35 -4.69 7.96
CA GLU A 49 -1.23 -5.28 9.30
C GLU A 49 0.18 -5.08 9.88
N THR A 50 1.21 -5.33 9.08
CA THR A 50 2.61 -5.12 9.46
C THR A 50 2.89 -3.67 9.82
N LEU A 51 2.37 -2.72 9.05
CA LEU A 51 2.59 -1.30 9.29
C LEU A 51 1.83 -0.78 10.51
N LEU A 52 0.63 -1.30 10.77
CA LEU A 52 -0.13 -0.98 11.97
C LEU A 52 0.55 -1.50 13.24
N SER A 53 1.15 -2.70 13.21
CA SER A 53 1.93 -3.22 14.34
C SER A 53 3.10 -2.29 14.68
N ARG A 54 3.90 -1.97 13.66
CA ARG A 54 5.06 -1.06 13.81
C ARG A 54 4.65 0.33 14.30
N ALA A 55 3.56 0.88 13.80
CA ALA A 55 3.06 2.18 14.24
C ALA A 55 2.67 2.19 15.73
N LYS A 56 2.07 1.09 16.23
CA LYS A 56 1.72 0.94 17.65
C LYS A 56 2.95 0.81 18.53
N GLU A 57 3.97 0.08 18.07
CA GLU A 57 5.24 -0.10 18.78
C GLU A 57 6.00 1.22 18.98
N HIS A 58 5.94 2.13 18.01
CA HIS A 58 6.56 3.47 18.11
C HIS A 58 5.70 4.51 18.84
N ALA A 59 4.42 4.20 19.11
CA ALA A 59 3.52 5.09 19.85
C ALA A 59 3.51 4.81 21.36
N ALA A 60 4.18 3.75 21.80
CA ALA A 60 4.43 3.40 23.20
C ALA A 60 5.79 3.94 23.67
#